data_AF-A0A382J6T6-F1
#
_entry.id   AF-A0A382J6T6-F1
#
_cell.length_a   1.000
_cell.length_b   1.000
_cell.length_c   1.000
_cell.angle_alpha   90.00
_cell.angle_beta   90.00
_cell.angle_gamma   90.00
#
_symmetry.space_group_name_H-M   'P 1'
#
loop_
_entity.id
_entity.type
_entity.pdbx_description
1 polymer ?
#
loop_
_entity_poly.entity_id
_entity_poly.type
_entity_poly.pdbx_seq_one_letter_code
_entity_poly.pdbx_strand_id
1 'polypeptide(L)'
;MINLQACSILDLNNQVAPTYSVAFESIKGALLGYPEKKISKELIENIPYASLVMKIGKGSSGLLILESLKGDETIWVSADQVVILLKEGRIVRTLGLNNNLISLKRINQSFKNLISSKESITDYYSYYSYDDPPLSNLKVHVYIEKIGMRDVYILGEQKNLLLIHETISNKEIRWQATNKYWVDPKDYYVWKSVQTVSPKLPKFSYEITKKPANL
;
A
#
# COMPACT_ATOMS: atom_id res chain seq x y z
N MET A 1 -42.45 11.48 -5.21
CA MET A 1 -41.50 10.52 -5.84
C MET A 1 -40.15 11.21 -5.86
N ILE A 2 -39.32 10.96 -4.86
CA ILE A 2 -38.04 11.66 -4.67
C ILE A 2 -37.00 10.95 -5.55
N ASN A 3 -36.47 11.69 -6.51
CA ASN A 3 -35.47 11.23 -7.46
C ASN A 3 -34.09 11.23 -6.77
N LEU A 4 -33.57 10.04 -6.44
CA LEU A 4 -32.19 9.87 -5.98
C LEU A 4 -31.31 9.63 -7.20
N GLN A 5 -30.78 10.71 -7.78
CA GLN A 5 -29.60 10.61 -8.64
C GLN A 5 -28.36 10.69 -7.77
N ALA A 6 -27.82 9.53 -7.39
CA ALA A 6 -26.46 9.40 -6.87
C ALA A 6 -25.57 8.84 -7.98
N CYS A 7 -25.00 9.73 -8.78
CA CYS A 7 -23.83 9.42 -9.60
C CYS A 7 -22.65 10.20 -9.03
N SER A 8 -21.83 9.53 -8.23
CA SER A 8 -20.44 9.94 -8.00
C SER A 8 -19.54 8.93 -8.70
N ILE A 9 -19.44 9.09 -10.02
CA ILE A 9 -18.29 8.59 -10.76
C ILE A 9 -17.11 9.45 -10.29
N LEU A 10 -16.15 8.82 -9.62
CA LEU A 10 -14.91 9.47 -9.20
C LEU A 10 -14.09 9.79 -10.45
N ASP A 11 -14.23 11.01 -10.97
CA ASP A 11 -13.36 11.56 -12.02
C ASP A 11 -11.98 11.90 -11.42
N LEU A 12 -11.13 10.88 -11.34
CA LEU A 12 -9.72 11.00 -10.92
C LEU A 12 -8.83 11.64 -12.01
N ASN A 13 -9.35 11.88 -13.21
CA ASN A 13 -8.60 12.54 -14.29
C ASN A 13 -8.34 14.02 -14.03
N ASN A 14 -9.03 14.65 -13.07
CA ASN A 14 -8.96 16.09 -12.83
C ASN A 14 -8.45 16.45 -11.41
N GLN A 15 -8.01 15.47 -10.62
CA GLN A 15 -7.53 15.68 -9.24
C GLN A 15 -6.02 15.47 -9.07
N VAL A 16 -5.27 15.21 -10.13
CA VAL A 16 -3.81 15.28 -10.05
C VAL A 16 -3.43 16.75 -10.11
N ALA A 17 -3.09 17.35 -8.96
CA ALA A 17 -2.60 18.72 -8.91
C ALA A 17 -1.41 18.89 -9.89
N PRO A 18 -1.46 19.83 -10.84
CA PRO A 18 -0.52 19.90 -11.97
C PRO A 18 0.88 20.48 -11.62
N THR A 19 1.24 20.57 -10.34
CA THR A 19 2.43 21.31 -9.89
C THR A 19 3.31 20.49 -8.96
N TYR A 20 3.92 19.43 -9.49
CA TYR A 20 5.10 18.82 -8.86
C TYR A 20 6.18 18.62 -9.92
N SER A 21 6.94 19.68 -10.19
CA SER A 21 8.10 19.67 -11.09
C SER A 21 9.36 19.14 -10.40
N VAL A 22 9.25 17.99 -9.73
CA VAL A 22 10.40 17.24 -9.24
C VAL A 22 10.46 15.97 -10.07
N ALA A 23 11.58 15.76 -10.77
CA ALA A 23 11.80 14.54 -11.53
C ALA A 23 11.93 13.37 -10.53
N PHE A 24 10.85 12.61 -10.35
CA PHE A 24 10.88 11.42 -9.52
C PHE A 24 11.28 10.20 -10.36
N GLU A 25 11.98 9.26 -9.71
CA GLU A 25 12.35 7.99 -10.32
C GLU A 25 11.09 7.13 -10.59
N SER A 26 11.01 6.55 -11.79
CA SER A 26 9.88 5.76 -12.27
C SER A 26 9.75 4.43 -11.51
N ILE A 27 8.52 4.08 -11.11
CA ILE A 27 8.18 2.74 -10.59
C ILE A 27 8.05 1.72 -11.73
N LYS A 28 7.59 2.11 -12.93
CA LYS A 28 7.41 1.29 -14.12
C LYS A 28 8.73 0.81 -14.72
N GLY A 29 9.84 1.53 -14.48
CA GLY A 29 11.20 1.00 -14.70
C GLY A 29 11.42 -0.37 -14.02
N ALA A 30 10.65 -0.66 -12.97
CA ALA A 30 10.64 -1.93 -12.26
C ALA A 30 10.00 -3.10 -13.02
N LEU A 31 9.02 -2.81 -13.88
CA LEU A 31 8.35 -3.83 -14.70
C LEU A 31 9.21 -4.23 -15.92
N LEU A 32 10.19 -3.40 -16.29
CA LEU A 32 11.00 -3.51 -17.51
C LEU A 32 12.47 -3.93 -17.28
N GLY A 33 12.91 -4.09 -16.02
CA GLY A 33 14.21 -4.70 -15.71
C GLY A 33 15.45 -3.78 -15.78
N TYR A 34 15.28 -2.46 -15.61
CA TYR A 34 16.40 -1.51 -15.56
C TYR A 34 17.29 -1.67 -14.29
N PRO A 35 18.59 -1.32 -14.36
CA PRO A 35 19.50 -1.44 -13.22
C PRO A 35 19.02 -0.63 -12.01
N GLU A 36 19.17 -1.20 -10.81
CA GLU A 36 18.69 -0.63 -9.56
C GLU A 36 19.45 0.65 -9.20
N LYS A 37 18.86 1.82 -9.49
CA LYS A 37 19.35 3.10 -8.97
C LYS A 37 18.85 3.25 -7.54
N LYS A 38 19.78 3.20 -6.57
CA LYS A 38 19.44 3.41 -5.16
C LYS A 38 19.03 4.86 -4.93
N ILE A 39 17.83 5.05 -4.40
CA ILE A 39 17.35 6.36 -3.93
C ILE A 39 18.18 6.73 -2.71
N SER A 40 18.94 7.83 -2.80
CA SER A 40 19.86 8.25 -1.73
C SER A 40 19.13 8.88 -0.56
N LYS A 41 19.72 8.78 0.64
CA LYS A 41 19.21 9.45 1.84
C LYS A 41 19.14 10.97 1.66
N GLU A 42 20.20 11.54 1.09
CA GLU A 42 20.30 12.97 0.78
C GLU A 42 19.16 13.45 -0.14
N LEU A 43 18.82 12.67 -1.17
CA LEU A 43 17.68 13.00 -2.04
C LEU A 43 16.38 13.05 -1.22
N ILE A 44 16.15 12.08 -0.34
CA ILE A 44 14.94 12.05 0.49
C ILE A 44 14.89 13.22 1.49
N GLU A 45 16.00 13.54 2.13
CA GLU A 45 16.07 14.61 3.13
C GLU A 45 15.63 15.96 2.53
N ASN A 46 15.99 16.19 1.26
CA ASN A 46 15.64 17.39 0.49
C ASN A 46 14.18 17.46 -0.02
N ILE A 47 13.39 16.37 0.09
CA ILE A 47 11.98 16.39 -0.31
C ILE A 47 11.16 17.07 0.79
N PRO A 48 10.45 18.17 0.53
CA PRO A 48 9.69 18.87 1.58
C PRO A 48 8.39 18.16 1.99
N TYR A 49 7.97 17.17 1.21
CA TYR A 49 6.72 16.43 1.40
C TYR A 49 6.93 15.03 1.95
N ALA A 50 5.86 14.43 2.49
CA ALA A 50 5.86 13.03 2.87
C ALA A 50 6.13 12.14 1.65
N SER A 51 6.96 11.12 1.86
CA SER A 51 7.45 10.26 0.80
C SER A 51 7.54 8.81 1.26
N LEU A 52 7.42 7.91 0.31
CA LEU A 52 7.75 6.50 0.48
C LEU A 52 8.52 5.99 -0.72
N VAL A 53 9.35 4.98 -0.49
CA VAL A 53 10.03 4.23 -1.54
C VAL A 53 9.30 2.92 -1.72
N MET A 54 8.97 2.57 -2.96
CA MET A 54 8.27 1.34 -3.32
C MET A 54 9.03 0.56 -4.38
N LYS A 55 8.97 -0.77 -4.29
CA LYS A 55 9.48 -1.70 -5.29
C LYS A 55 8.40 -2.72 -5.64
N ILE A 56 8.25 -3.02 -6.92
CA ILE A 56 7.33 -4.04 -7.44
C ILE A 56 8.17 -5.18 -8.03
N GLY A 57 8.10 -6.35 -7.41
CA GLY A 57 8.83 -7.53 -7.84
C GLY A 57 10.36 -7.34 -7.79
N LYS A 58 11.02 -7.66 -8.91
CA LYS A 58 12.48 -7.58 -9.04
C LYS A 58 12.98 -6.21 -9.52
N GLY A 59 12.08 -5.30 -9.84
CA GLY A 59 12.47 -4.08 -10.51
C GLY A 59 13.06 -2.98 -9.63
N SER A 60 13.36 -1.83 -10.23
CA SER A 60 13.91 -0.68 -9.50
C SER A 60 12.94 -0.14 -8.44
N SER A 61 13.49 0.41 -7.38
CA SER A 61 12.71 1.18 -6.43
C SER A 61 12.30 2.51 -7.06
N GLY A 62 11.04 2.89 -6.91
CA GLY A 62 10.52 4.21 -7.28
C GLY A 62 10.10 5.00 -6.05
N LEU A 63 10.09 6.33 -6.21
CA LEU A 63 9.72 7.29 -5.17
C LEU A 63 8.27 7.71 -5.36
N LEU A 64 7.47 7.64 -4.30
CA LEU A 64 6.10 8.15 -4.29
C LEU A 64 5.99 9.30 -3.30
N ILE A 65 5.22 10.30 -3.69
CA ILE A 65 4.88 11.46 -2.86
C ILE A 65 3.43 11.35 -2.42
N LEU A 66 3.17 11.76 -1.18
CA LEU A 66 1.82 11.90 -0.67
C LEU A 66 1.09 12.99 -1.44
N GLU A 67 0.02 12.62 -2.13
CA GLU A 67 -0.88 13.54 -2.83
C GLU A 67 -1.97 14.04 -1.88
N SER A 68 -2.62 13.13 -1.15
CA SER A 68 -3.68 13.49 -0.20
C SER A 68 -3.71 12.57 1.01
N LEU A 69 -4.24 13.11 2.11
CA LEU A 69 -4.51 12.40 3.36
C LEU A 69 -5.92 12.77 3.80
N LYS A 70 -6.78 11.77 4.00
CA LYS A 70 -8.15 11.94 4.47
C LYS A 70 -8.52 10.83 5.45
N GLY A 71 -8.64 11.17 6.73
CA GLY A 71 -8.88 10.19 7.78
C GLY A 71 -7.72 9.19 7.88
N ASP A 72 -8.00 7.90 7.70
CA ASP A 72 -7.03 6.81 7.73
C ASP A 72 -6.51 6.40 6.34
N GLU A 73 -6.90 7.14 5.30
CA GLU A 73 -6.55 6.90 3.90
C GLU A 73 -5.51 7.92 3.41
N THR A 74 -4.53 7.43 2.67
CA THR A 74 -3.48 8.24 2.03
C THR A 74 -3.32 7.83 0.57
N ILE A 75 -3.21 8.81 -0.32
CA ILE A 75 -2.98 8.61 -1.74
C ILE A 75 -1.53 8.97 -2.05
N TRP A 76 -0.83 8.05 -2.70
CA TRP A 76 0.58 8.18 -3.05
C TRP A 76 0.74 8.07 -4.55
N VAL A 77 1.49 9.00 -5.15
CA VAL A 77 1.64 9.12 -6.60
C VAL A 77 3.11 9.12 -6.97
N SER A 78 3.46 8.41 -8.04
CA SER A 78 4.78 8.41 -8.66
C SER A 78 4.83 9.30 -9.91
N ALA A 79 6.04 9.62 -10.38
CA ALA A 79 6.22 10.39 -11.63
C ALA A 79 5.61 9.72 -12.88
N ASP A 80 5.47 8.39 -12.88
CA ASP A 80 4.90 7.63 -13.99
C ASP A 80 3.42 7.26 -13.79
N GLN A 81 2.74 8.04 -12.95
CA GLN A 81 1.30 8.02 -12.75
C GLN A 81 0.78 6.68 -12.19
N VAL A 82 1.63 5.95 -11.45
CA VAL A 82 1.14 4.87 -10.58
C VAL A 82 0.57 5.53 -9.33
N VAL A 83 -0.66 5.19 -8.99
CA VAL A 83 -1.34 5.68 -7.79
C VAL A 83 -1.56 4.51 -6.85
N ILE A 84 -1.20 4.69 -5.58
CA ILE A 84 -1.41 3.71 -4.52
C ILE A 84 -2.25 4.36 -3.43
N LEU A 85 -3.42 3.79 -3.15
CA LEU A 85 -4.22 4.17 -1.99
C LEU A 85 -3.90 3.22 -0.84
N LEU A 86 -3.35 3.78 0.24
CA LEU A 86 -3.11 3.07 1.48
C LEU A 86 -4.18 3.40 2.50
N LYS A 87 -4.68 2.38 3.19
CA LYS A 87 -5.53 2.51 4.38
C LYS A 87 -4.88 1.82 5.55
N GLU A 88 -4.44 2.59 6.55
CA GLU A 88 -3.66 2.09 7.69
C GLU A 88 -2.46 1.22 7.25
N GLY A 89 -1.78 1.59 6.15
CA GLY A 89 -0.65 0.85 5.58
C GLY A 89 -1.01 -0.36 4.70
N ARG A 90 -2.28 -0.74 4.56
CA ARG A 90 -2.70 -1.75 3.57
C ARG A 90 -2.93 -1.08 2.22
N ILE A 91 -2.46 -1.70 1.14
CA ILE A 91 -2.82 -1.28 -0.22
C ILE A 91 -4.27 -1.72 -0.47
N VAL A 92 -5.18 -0.75 -0.59
CA VAL A 92 -6.61 -1.04 -0.81
C VAL A 92 -7.08 -0.63 -2.19
N ARG A 93 -6.29 0.16 -2.92
CA ARG A 93 -6.51 0.49 -4.33
C ARG A 93 -5.20 0.78 -5.05
N THR A 94 -5.15 0.46 -6.34
CA THR A 94 -4.05 0.85 -7.22
C THR A 94 -4.58 1.44 -8.54
N LEU A 95 -3.76 2.20 -9.25
CA LEU A 95 -3.99 2.68 -10.61
C LEU A 95 -2.67 2.71 -11.39
N GLY A 96 -2.74 2.58 -12.71
CA GLY A 96 -1.59 2.73 -13.60
C GLY A 96 -0.74 1.47 -13.76
N LEU A 97 -1.24 0.32 -13.30
CA LEU A 97 -0.64 -1.00 -13.47
C LEU A 97 -1.44 -1.84 -14.48
N ASN A 98 -0.88 -2.98 -14.90
CA ASN A 98 -1.52 -3.92 -15.84
C ASN A 98 -2.58 -4.84 -15.20
N ASN A 99 -2.81 -4.74 -13.88
CA ASN A 99 -3.95 -5.37 -13.20
C ASN A 99 -4.17 -4.68 -11.85
N ASN A 100 -5.08 -3.72 -11.78
CA ASN A 100 -5.26 -2.87 -10.61
C ASN A 100 -6.27 -3.45 -9.62
N LEU A 101 -5.99 -3.29 -8.33
CA LEU A 101 -7.00 -3.48 -7.28
C LEU A 101 -7.93 -2.27 -7.29
N ILE A 102 -9.18 -2.47 -7.73
CA ILE A 102 -10.18 -1.38 -7.84
C ILE A 102 -11.14 -1.34 -6.65
N SER A 103 -11.30 -2.44 -5.93
CA SER A 103 -12.11 -2.51 -4.71
C SER A 103 -11.60 -3.60 -3.78
N LEU A 104 -11.51 -3.28 -2.49
CA LEU A 104 -11.24 -4.24 -1.42
C LEU A 104 -12.30 -4.08 -0.33
N LYS A 105 -13.21 -5.04 -0.23
CA LYS A 105 -14.19 -5.09 0.87
C LYS A 105 -13.68 -6.02 1.95
N ARG A 106 -13.61 -5.53 3.18
CA ARG A 106 -13.15 -6.28 4.35
C ARG A 106 -13.86 -5.79 5.60
N ILE A 107 -13.80 -6.58 6.68
CA ILE A 107 -14.23 -6.11 8.00
C ILE A 107 -13.33 -4.97 8.49
N ASN A 108 -13.85 -4.12 9.37
CA ASN A 108 -13.07 -3.06 9.99
C ASN A 108 -12.15 -3.65 11.08
N GLN A 109 -10.93 -3.99 10.68
CA GLN A 109 -9.89 -4.52 11.57
C GLN A 109 -8.60 -3.70 11.38
N SER A 110 -8.40 -2.71 12.25
CA SER A 110 -7.21 -1.88 12.28
C SER A 110 -6.03 -2.55 12.98
N PHE A 111 -4.82 -2.05 12.73
CA PHE A 111 -3.64 -2.48 13.48
C PHE A 111 -3.74 -2.11 14.96
N LYS A 112 -4.33 -0.96 15.28
CA LYS A 112 -4.70 -0.60 16.66
C LYS A 112 -5.54 -1.69 17.32
N ASN A 113 -6.62 -2.12 16.67
CA ASN A 113 -7.48 -3.17 17.23
C ASN A 113 -6.74 -4.52 17.33
N LEU A 114 -5.91 -4.89 16.34
CA LEU A 114 -5.13 -6.14 16.37
C LEU A 114 -4.10 -6.19 17.52
N ILE A 115 -3.52 -5.04 17.85
CA ILE A 115 -2.45 -4.93 18.84
C ILE A 115 -3.04 -4.75 20.25
N SER A 116 -4.05 -3.90 20.41
CA SER A 116 -4.60 -3.53 21.71
C SER A 116 -5.74 -4.42 22.22
N SER A 117 -6.47 -5.12 21.33
CA SER A 117 -7.63 -5.93 21.72
C SER A 117 -7.32 -7.42 21.83
N LYS A 118 -7.79 -8.03 22.94
CA LYS A 118 -7.79 -9.49 23.13
C LYS A 118 -8.79 -10.20 22.22
N GLU A 119 -9.81 -9.50 21.74
CA GLU A 119 -10.90 -10.03 20.90
C GLU A 119 -10.70 -9.69 19.42
N SER A 120 -9.46 -9.43 19.01
CA SER A 120 -9.18 -9.07 17.61
C SER A 120 -9.48 -10.24 16.67
N ILE A 121 -10.15 -9.93 15.55
CA ILE A 121 -10.49 -10.92 14.54
C ILE A 121 -9.24 -11.18 13.69
N THR A 122 -8.69 -12.37 13.82
CA THR A 122 -7.51 -12.81 13.07
C THR A 122 -7.86 -13.67 11.87
N ASP A 123 -9.05 -14.25 11.81
CA ASP A 123 -9.52 -15.11 10.73
C ASP A 123 -10.83 -14.55 10.14
N TYR A 124 -10.82 -14.18 8.87
CA TYR A 124 -12.00 -13.62 8.20
C TYR A 124 -11.91 -13.75 6.67
N TYR A 125 -12.96 -13.29 5.97
CA TYR A 125 -12.96 -13.18 4.51
C TYR A 125 -12.97 -11.72 4.05
N SER A 126 -12.23 -11.46 2.99
CA SER A 126 -12.25 -10.21 2.22
C SER A 126 -12.59 -10.48 0.76
N TYR A 127 -12.95 -9.42 0.03
CA TYR A 127 -13.37 -9.51 -1.36
C TYR A 127 -12.59 -8.50 -2.20
N TYR A 128 -11.77 -9.02 -3.12
CA TYR A 128 -10.93 -8.23 -4.01
C TYR A 128 -11.59 -8.11 -5.37
N SER A 129 -11.54 -6.93 -5.98
CA SER A 129 -11.97 -6.72 -7.37
C SER A 129 -10.87 -6.07 -8.20
N TYR A 130 -10.72 -6.52 -9.45
CA TYR A 130 -9.67 -6.13 -10.38
C TYR A 130 -10.25 -5.68 -11.73
N ASP A 131 -9.51 -4.87 -12.48
CA ASP A 131 -9.95 -4.26 -13.75
C ASP A 131 -9.53 -5.03 -15.01
N ASP A 132 -8.25 -5.35 -15.21
CA ASP A 132 -7.74 -5.97 -16.44
C ASP A 132 -6.83 -7.18 -16.18
N PRO A 133 -7.28 -8.42 -16.48
CA PRO A 133 -8.65 -8.74 -16.82
C PRO A 133 -9.58 -8.53 -15.61
N PRO A 134 -10.86 -8.25 -15.88
CA PRO A 134 -11.82 -7.95 -14.83
C PRO A 134 -12.11 -9.19 -14.00
N LEU A 135 -12.15 -9.01 -12.68
CA LEU A 135 -12.57 -10.03 -11.73
C LEU A 135 -13.23 -9.33 -10.55
N SER A 136 -14.48 -9.67 -10.26
CA SER A 136 -15.27 -8.98 -9.24
C SER A 136 -15.45 -9.84 -8.00
N ASN A 137 -15.24 -9.25 -6.83
CA ASN A 137 -15.47 -9.85 -5.51
C ASN A 137 -14.84 -11.25 -5.33
N LEU A 138 -13.59 -11.44 -5.76
CA LEU A 138 -12.82 -12.65 -5.44
C LEU A 138 -12.77 -12.82 -3.92
N LYS A 139 -13.42 -13.87 -3.41
CA LYS A 139 -13.45 -14.17 -1.99
C LYS A 139 -12.10 -14.72 -1.54
N VAL A 140 -11.48 -14.06 -0.58
CA VAL A 140 -10.14 -14.40 -0.08
C VAL A 140 -10.22 -14.66 1.41
N HIS A 141 -9.73 -15.81 1.84
CA HIS A 141 -9.55 -16.13 3.25
C HIS A 141 -8.31 -15.41 3.77
N VAL A 142 -8.43 -14.75 4.92
CA VAL A 142 -7.39 -13.97 5.56
C VAL A 142 -7.13 -14.52 6.95
N TYR A 143 -5.87 -14.80 7.25
CA TYR A 143 -5.39 -15.19 8.57
C TYR A 143 -4.26 -14.26 9.03
N ILE A 144 -4.38 -13.66 10.21
CA ILE A 144 -3.44 -12.68 10.76
C ILE A 144 -2.73 -13.25 11.99
N GLU A 145 -1.41 -13.09 12.03
CA GLU A 145 -0.55 -13.55 13.12
C GLU A 145 0.43 -12.44 13.56
N LYS A 146 0.57 -12.26 14.87
CA LYS A 146 1.58 -11.38 15.48
C LYS A 146 2.87 -12.17 15.68
N ILE A 147 3.94 -11.78 14.99
CA ILE A 147 5.22 -12.52 15.00
C ILE A 147 6.16 -12.03 16.10
N GLY A 148 6.12 -10.73 16.41
CA GLY A 148 6.93 -10.12 17.46
C GLY A 148 7.82 -8.98 16.98
N MET A 149 8.55 -8.36 17.91
CA MET A 149 9.38 -7.18 17.63
C MET A 149 10.57 -7.53 16.73
N ARG A 150 10.89 -6.64 15.80
CA ARG A 150 12.01 -6.74 14.85
C ARG A 150 12.65 -5.37 14.66
N ASP A 151 13.96 -5.35 14.63
CA ASP A 151 14.71 -4.17 14.21
C ASP A 151 14.71 -4.06 12.68
N VAL A 152 14.37 -2.89 12.18
CA VAL A 152 14.35 -2.56 10.76
C VAL A 152 15.09 -1.24 10.56
N TYR A 153 15.94 -1.19 9.53
CA TYR A 153 16.61 0.04 9.12
C TYR A 153 15.85 0.69 7.99
N ILE A 154 15.43 1.94 8.17
CA ILE A 154 14.77 2.77 7.16
C ILE A 154 15.58 4.05 7.05
N LEU A 155 16.12 4.34 5.86
CA LEU A 155 17.05 5.47 5.63
C LEU A 155 18.25 5.51 6.60
N GLY A 156 18.72 4.35 7.05
CA GLY A 156 19.82 4.25 8.01
C GLY A 156 19.42 4.50 9.47
N GLU A 157 18.15 4.80 9.75
CA GLU A 157 17.62 4.85 11.11
C GLU A 157 17.09 3.47 11.53
N GLN A 158 17.52 3.00 12.70
CA GLN A 158 16.96 1.79 13.29
C GLN A 158 15.60 2.08 13.92
N LYS A 159 14.60 1.26 13.61
CA LYS A 159 13.27 1.26 14.22
C LYS A 159 12.95 -0.12 14.75
N ASN A 160 12.51 -0.21 16.01
CA ASN A 160 12.05 -1.45 16.62
C ASN A 160 10.52 -1.56 16.44
N LEU A 161 10.08 -2.45 15.54
CA LEU A 161 8.70 -2.51 15.04
C LEU A 161 8.10 -3.89 15.27
N LEU A 162 6.80 -3.96 15.53
CA LEU A 162 6.06 -5.21 15.61
C LEU A 162 5.81 -5.77 14.20
N LEU A 163 6.33 -6.96 13.93
CA LEU A 163 6.04 -7.68 12.70
C LEU A 163 4.70 -8.42 12.81
N ILE A 164 3.82 -8.13 11.86
CA ILE A 164 2.54 -8.81 11.66
C ILE A 164 2.55 -9.51 10.31
N HIS A 165 2.15 -10.78 10.29
CA HIS A 165 1.89 -11.53 9.08
C HIS A 165 0.38 -11.56 8.81
N GLU A 166 0.00 -11.41 7.55
CA GLU A 166 -1.36 -11.59 7.06
C GLU A 166 -1.29 -12.53 5.87
N THR A 167 -1.69 -13.79 6.08
CA THR A 167 -1.76 -14.79 5.04
C THR A 167 -3.11 -14.69 4.35
N ILE A 168 -3.09 -14.47 3.05
CA ILE A 168 -4.26 -14.44 2.19
C ILE A 168 -4.28 -15.69 1.31
N SER A 169 -5.45 -16.30 1.13
CA SER A 169 -5.58 -17.48 0.28
C SER A 169 -6.94 -17.59 -0.41
N ASN A 170 -6.93 -18.18 -1.60
CA ASN A 170 -8.13 -18.65 -2.30
C ASN A 170 -7.82 -20.01 -2.93
N LYS A 171 -8.60 -21.03 -2.57
CA LYS A 171 -8.38 -22.42 -3.03
C LYS A 171 -8.74 -22.62 -4.49
N GLU A 172 -9.77 -21.94 -4.99
CA GLU A 172 -10.30 -22.08 -6.36
C GLU A 172 -9.24 -21.71 -7.41
N ILE A 173 -8.49 -20.63 -7.15
CA ILE A 173 -7.41 -20.18 -8.04
C ILE A 173 -6.01 -20.64 -7.57
N ARG A 174 -5.94 -21.50 -6.55
CA ARG A 174 -4.68 -21.99 -5.93
C ARG A 174 -3.71 -20.85 -5.59
N TRP A 175 -4.25 -19.76 -5.05
CA TRP A 175 -3.46 -18.59 -4.69
C TRP A 175 -3.27 -18.54 -3.18
N GLN A 176 -2.03 -18.34 -2.77
CA GLN A 176 -1.67 -18.06 -1.38
C GLN A 176 -0.51 -17.08 -1.34
N ALA A 177 -0.58 -16.10 -0.45
CA ALA A 177 0.50 -15.15 -0.20
C ALA A 177 0.50 -14.72 1.26
N THR A 178 1.67 -14.31 1.76
CA THR A 178 1.81 -13.72 3.09
C THR A 178 2.26 -12.27 2.93
N ASN A 179 1.38 -11.36 3.32
CA ASN A 179 1.67 -9.96 3.51
C ASN A 179 2.37 -9.76 4.86
N LYS A 180 3.27 -8.79 4.92
CA LYS A 180 4.05 -8.45 6.11
C LYS A 180 3.93 -6.97 6.38
N TYR A 181 3.69 -6.63 7.63
CA TYR A 181 3.57 -5.25 8.09
C TYR A 181 4.47 -5.05 9.30
N TRP A 182 5.33 -4.03 9.25
CA TRP A 182 6.14 -3.61 10.38
C TRP A 182 5.51 -2.37 10.98
N VAL A 183 4.83 -2.59 12.10
CA VAL A 183 3.94 -1.62 12.74
C VAL A 183 4.63 -1.06 13.97
N ASP A 184 4.64 0.26 14.14
CA ASP A 184 5.08 0.87 15.39
C ASP A 184 4.00 0.62 16.46
N PRO A 185 4.31 -0.07 17.58
CA PRO A 185 3.32 -0.38 18.59
C PRO A 185 2.82 0.85 19.36
N LYS A 186 3.49 2.02 19.24
CA LYS A 186 3.13 3.26 19.94
C LYS A 186 1.97 3.99 19.25
N ASP A 187 2.06 4.15 17.93
CA ASP A 187 1.10 4.92 17.12
C ASP A 187 0.37 4.08 16.07
N TYR A 188 0.65 2.78 16.00
CA TYR A 188 0.09 1.82 15.05
C TYR A 188 0.42 2.11 13.58
N TYR A 189 1.41 2.97 13.32
CA TYR A 189 1.80 3.34 11.98
C TYR A 189 2.64 2.26 11.30
N VAL A 190 2.37 2.00 10.02
CA VAL A 190 3.09 0.99 9.23
C VAL A 190 4.25 1.65 8.51
N TRP A 191 5.45 1.47 9.06
CA TRP A 191 6.68 2.04 8.48
C TRP A 191 7.20 1.28 7.27
N LYS A 192 6.94 -0.03 7.22
CA LYS A 192 7.36 -0.91 6.13
C LYS A 192 6.29 -1.95 5.88
N SER A 193 6.12 -2.32 4.62
CA SER A 193 5.29 -3.47 4.28
C SER A 193 5.82 -4.25 3.09
N VAL A 194 5.41 -5.52 3.00
CA VAL A 194 5.49 -6.35 1.80
C VAL A 194 4.12 -6.94 1.56
N GLN A 195 3.50 -6.65 0.42
CA GLN A 195 2.11 -7.01 0.12
C GLN A 195 1.98 -7.64 -1.26
N THR A 196 1.04 -8.56 -1.40
CA THR A 196 0.59 -9.10 -2.69
C THR A 196 -0.79 -8.53 -2.95
N VAL A 197 -0.88 -7.61 -3.92
CA VAL A 197 -2.13 -6.89 -4.23
C VAL A 197 -3.04 -7.71 -5.15
N SER A 198 -2.43 -8.43 -6.09
CA SER A 198 -3.10 -9.26 -7.09
C SER A 198 -2.33 -10.55 -7.33
N PRO A 199 -2.99 -11.68 -7.65
CA PRO A 199 -2.33 -12.89 -8.13
C PRO A 199 -1.59 -12.70 -9.47
N LYS A 200 -1.89 -11.63 -10.22
CA LYS A 200 -1.25 -11.30 -11.51
C LYS A 200 -0.11 -10.29 -11.40
N LEU A 201 0.09 -9.72 -10.21
CA LEU A 201 1.16 -8.76 -9.98
C LEU A 201 2.25 -9.36 -9.09
N PRO A 202 3.51 -8.95 -9.28
CA PRO A 202 4.55 -9.20 -8.32
C PRO A 202 4.24 -8.58 -6.94
N LYS A 203 5.01 -8.98 -5.93
CA LYS A 203 4.91 -8.39 -4.59
C LYS A 203 5.32 -6.92 -4.61
N PHE A 204 4.61 -6.12 -3.83
CA PHE A 204 4.90 -4.73 -3.53
C PHE A 204 5.66 -4.70 -2.22
N SER A 205 6.76 -3.98 -2.16
CA SER A 205 7.39 -3.63 -0.90
C SER A 205 7.51 -2.13 -0.81
N TYR A 206 7.15 -1.54 0.31
CA TYR A 206 7.41 -0.12 0.54
C TYR A 206 8.02 0.15 1.90
N GLU A 207 8.74 1.26 1.99
CA GLU A 207 9.25 1.87 3.21
C GLU A 207 8.83 3.34 3.24
N ILE A 208 8.20 3.78 4.33
CA ILE A 208 7.87 5.19 4.54
C ILE A 208 9.16 5.93 4.87
N THR A 209 9.57 6.81 3.97
CA THR A 209 10.84 7.54 4.05
C THR A 209 10.68 8.90 4.73
N LYS A 210 9.51 9.53 4.61
CA LYS A 210 9.11 10.72 5.38
C LYS A 210 7.64 10.60 5.77
N LYS A 211 7.35 10.51 7.07
CA LYS A 211 5.98 10.40 7.61
C LYS A 211 5.20 11.72 7.35
N PRO A 212 3.91 11.68 7.01
CA PRO A 212 3.04 12.86 6.97
C PRO A 212 3.05 13.62 8.32
N ALA A 213 3.12 14.95 8.26
CA ALA A 213 3.24 15.81 9.45
C ALA A 213 2.03 15.78 10.41
N ASN A 214 0.87 15.26 9.95
CA ASN A 214 -0.42 15.33 10.65
C ASN A 214 -0.98 13.94 11.05
N LEU A 215 -0.11 12.96 11.35
CA LEU A 215 -0.50 11.59 11.76
C LEU A 215 -0.12 11.26 13.19
#